data_AF-A0A4S4NL72-F1
#
_entry.id   AF-A0A4S4NL72-F1
#
_cell.length_a   1.000
_cell.length_b   1.000
_cell.length_c   1.000
_cell.angle_alpha   90.00
_cell.angle_beta   90.00
_cell.angle_gamma   90.00
#
_symmetry.space_group_name_H-M   'P 1'
#
loop_
_entity.id
_entity.type
_entity.pdbx_description
1 polymer ?
#
loop_
_entity_poly.entity_id
_entity_poly.type
_entity_poly.pdbx_seq_one_letter_code
_entity_poly.pdbx_strand_id
1 'polypeptide(L)'
;MGSTQTVTIGPASFEVNYSIFDSFDTLPADITVERGPVTAFTRPEGGTHFYQAVKVPTENVSWVQAAVLAQSAGGYLASISSAEENAFVFAMVDDTDFFWEFPTDYTPDPHYNIMIGPFLGGTKVDGSDVSDEGWVWLSGEPWAYTNWAVNLDDGVIDRDPRPNDQPNGRGRQNIMGFGELNQPVPTWGDYFAGVAQYENMGMPMGYARGFVIEWDAAPE
;
A
#
# COMPACT_ATOMS: atom_id res chain seq x y z
N MET A 1 2.51 -16.31 -19.32
CA MET A 1 3.33 -15.13 -19.01
C MET A 1 3.12 -14.13 -20.13
N GLY A 2 2.52 -12.98 -19.83
CA GLY A 2 2.31 -11.91 -20.80
C GLY A 2 3.63 -11.25 -21.22
N SER A 3 3.58 -10.40 -22.24
CA SER A 3 4.69 -9.51 -22.58
C SER A 3 4.95 -8.53 -21.43
N THR A 4 6.22 -8.36 -21.03
CA THR A 4 6.60 -7.31 -20.09
C THR A 4 6.28 -5.93 -20.68
N GLN A 5 5.71 -5.06 -19.85
CA GLN A 5 5.41 -3.66 -20.17
C GLN A 5 5.90 -2.73 -19.06
N THR A 6 6.30 -1.52 -19.44
CA THR A 6 6.69 -0.46 -18.50
C THR A 6 5.46 0.38 -18.14
N VAL A 7 5.18 0.52 -16.84
CA VAL A 7 4.15 1.41 -16.30
C VAL A 7 4.82 2.53 -15.53
N THR A 8 4.57 3.78 -15.91
CA THR A 8 5.13 4.96 -15.25
C THR A 8 4.05 5.67 -14.44
N ILE A 9 4.31 5.89 -13.15
CA ILE A 9 3.39 6.54 -12.21
C ILE A 9 4.20 7.57 -11.42
N GLY A 10 3.85 8.85 -11.56
CA GLY A 10 4.61 9.94 -10.95
C GLY A 10 6.11 9.85 -11.26
N PRO A 11 7.00 9.83 -10.25
CA PRO A 11 8.45 9.72 -10.45
C PRO A 11 8.95 8.28 -10.68
N ALA A 12 8.10 7.26 -10.60
CA ALA A 12 8.50 5.86 -10.60
C ALA A 12 8.11 5.13 -11.90
N SER A 13 8.88 4.10 -12.27
CA SER A 13 8.56 3.22 -13.40
C SER A 13 8.71 1.75 -13.00
N PHE A 14 7.75 0.93 -13.41
CA PHE A 14 7.63 -0.47 -13.03
C PHE A 14 7.57 -1.36 -14.27
N GLU A 15 8.37 -2.42 -14.28
CA GLU A 15 8.26 -3.48 -15.28
C GLU A 15 7.27 -4.53 -14.77
N VAL A 16 6.13 -4.66 -15.45
CA VAL A 16 5.07 -5.61 -15.09
C VAL A 16 4.80 -6.59 -16.23
N ASN A 17 4.44 -7.81 -15.89
CA ASN A 17 4.14 -8.89 -16.85
C ASN A 17 2.73 -9.49 -16.66
N TYR A 18 1.87 -8.72 -16.00
CA TYR A 18 0.46 -9.00 -15.70
C TYR A 18 -0.43 -7.85 -16.22
N SER A 19 -1.74 -8.09 -16.24
CA SER A 19 -2.73 -7.14 -16.76
C SER A 19 -2.81 -5.88 -15.90
N ILE A 20 -2.89 -4.71 -16.54
CA ILE A 20 -3.10 -3.41 -15.88
C ILE A 20 -4.47 -2.88 -16.30
N PHE A 21 -5.15 -2.20 -15.39
CA PHE A 21 -6.45 -1.60 -15.63
C PHE A 21 -6.26 -0.13 -15.98
N ASP A 22 -6.97 0.39 -16.99
CA ASP A 22 -6.84 1.79 -17.39
C ASP A 22 -7.55 2.73 -16.39
N SER A 23 -8.65 2.25 -15.80
CA SER A 23 -9.48 2.99 -14.86
C SER A 23 -10.43 2.08 -14.08
N PHE A 24 -11.15 2.66 -13.13
CA PHE A 24 -12.24 1.99 -12.42
C PHE A 24 -13.35 1.46 -13.34
N ASP A 25 -13.62 2.11 -14.48
CA ASP A 25 -14.66 1.71 -15.43
C ASP A 25 -14.26 0.49 -16.28
N THR A 26 -12.98 0.14 -16.26
CA THR A 26 -12.39 -0.94 -17.07
C THR A 26 -11.99 -2.16 -16.22
N LEU A 27 -12.42 -2.21 -14.95
CA LEU A 27 -12.12 -3.34 -14.09
C LEU A 27 -12.75 -4.64 -14.63
N PRO A 28 -12.04 -5.77 -14.55
CA PRO A 28 -12.61 -7.09 -14.77
C PRO A 28 -13.86 -7.34 -13.90
N ALA A 29 -14.81 -8.12 -14.41
CA ALA A 29 -16.11 -8.31 -13.74
C ALA A 29 -16.04 -9.08 -12.40
N ASP A 30 -14.95 -9.79 -12.15
CA ASP A 30 -14.64 -10.49 -10.91
C ASP A 30 -13.98 -9.59 -9.86
N ILE A 31 -13.49 -8.41 -10.24
CA ILE A 31 -12.97 -7.38 -9.33
C ILE A 31 -14.08 -6.37 -9.03
N THR A 32 -14.39 -6.23 -7.75
CA THR A 32 -15.32 -5.22 -7.24
C THR A 32 -14.56 -4.26 -6.33
N VAL A 33 -14.99 -3.01 -6.32
CA VAL A 33 -14.42 -1.97 -5.48
C VAL A 33 -15.53 -1.18 -4.80
N GLU A 34 -15.28 -0.80 -3.55
CA GLU A 34 -16.16 0.07 -2.78
C GLU A 34 -15.39 1.35 -2.45
N ARG A 35 -15.85 2.49 -2.99
CA ARG A 35 -15.22 3.79 -2.77
C ARG A 35 -15.93 4.50 -1.61
N GLY A 36 -15.19 4.80 -0.55
CA GLY A 36 -15.69 5.55 0.60
C GLY A 36 -15.98 7.02 0.28
N PRO A 37 -16.46 7.81 1.26
CA PRO A 37 -16.62 9.25 1.08
C PRO A 37 -15.26 9.95 0.89
N VAL A 38 -15.24 10.98 0.04
CA VAL A 38 -14.07 11.88 -0.05
C VAL A 38 -14.05 12.78 1.18
N THR A 39 -12.94 12.79 1.90
CA THR A 39 -12.77 13.55 3.15
C THR A 39 -11.59 14.50 3.03
N ALA A 40 -11.76 15.74 3.47
CA ALA A 40 -10.70 16.75 3.45
C ALA A 40 -9.87 16.71 4.74
N PHE A 41 -8.56 16.93 4.63
CA PHE A 41 -7.65 17.11 5.74
C PHE A 41 -6.76 18.32 5.47
N THR A 42 -6.64 19.21 6.45
CA THR A 42 -5.73 20.36 6.39
C THR A 42 -4.49 20.04 7.19
N ARG A 43 -3.34 19.99 6.52
CA ARG A 43 -2.07 19.60 7.15
C ARG A 43 -1.57 20.65 8.14
N PRO A 44 -0.78 20.27 9.16
CA PRO A 44 -0.23 21.22 10.12
C PRO A 44 0.60 22.35 9.50
N GLU A 45 1.33 22.08 8.42
CA GLU A 45 2.11 23.05 7.64
C GLU A 45 1.26 23.93 6.71
N GLY A 46 -0.04 23.63 6.59
CA GLY A 46 -0.98 24.27 5.67
C GLY A 46 -1.23 23.47 4.39
N GLY A 47 -2.24 23.88 3.63
CA GLY A 47 -2.75 23.11 2.48
C GLY A 47 -3.83 22.12 2.89
N THR A 48 -4.87 22.00 2.06
CA THR A 48 -5.96 21.05 2.25
C THR A 48 -5.91 20.02 1.15
N HIS A 49 -5.76 18.76 1.55
CA HIS A 49 -5.76 17.59 0.68
C HIS A 49 -7.06 16.82 0.88
N PHE A 50 -7.42 15.99 -0.09
CA PHE A 50 -8.64 15.19 -0.08
C PHE A 50 -8.28 13.73 -0.19
N TYR A 51 -8.98 12.87 0.54
CA TYR A 51 -8.65 11.45 0.65
C TYR A 51 -9.88 10.60 0.44
N GLN A 52 -9.70 9.41 -0.11
CA GLN A 52 -10.74 8.42 -0.27
C GLN A 52 -10.17 7.02 -0.04
N ALA A 53 -10.73 6.31 0.92
CA ALA A 53 -10.46 4.89 1.10
C ALA A 53 -11.19 4.09 0.02
N VAL A 54 -10.48 3.14 -0.60
CA VAL A 54 -11.04 2.20 -1.57
C VAL A 54 -10.85 0.79 -1.03
N LYS A 55 -11.95 0.06 -0.87
CA LYS A 55 -11.95 -1.36 -0.51
C LYS A 55 -12.07 -2.22 -1.76
N VAL A 56 -11.40 -3.37 -1.76
CA VAL A 56 -11.38 -4.36 -2.85
C VAL A 56 -11.84 -5.71 -2.29
N PRO A 57 -13.16 -5.92 -2.13
CA PRO A 57 -13.69 -7.10 -1.46
C PRO A 57 -13.59 -8.39 -2.29
N THR A 58 -13.47 -8.33 -3.61
CA THR A 58 -13.29 -9.50 -4.47
C THR A 58 -11.97 -9.46 -5.23
N GLU A 59 -11.35 -10.62 -5.40
CA GLU A 59 -10.01 -10.78 -5.99
C GLU A 59 -8.97 -9.86 -5.30
N ASN A 60 -8.08 -9.22 -6.05
CA ASN A 60 -7.10 -8.24 -5.56
C ASN A 60 -6.76 -7.22 -6.64
N VAL A 61 -6.16 -6.11 -6.18
CA VAL A 61 -5.38 -5.22 -7.02
C VAL A 61 -3.95 -5.19 -6.48
N SER A 62 -2.96 -5.24 -7.37
CA SER A 62 -1.57 -5.03 -7.01
C SER A 62 -1.35 -3.58 -6.64
N TRP A 63 -0.22 -3.28 -6.00
CA TRP A 63 0.13 -1.89 -5.69
C TRP A 63 0.22 -1.03 -6.96
N VAL A 64 0.80 -1.56 -8.05
CA VAL A 64 0.88 -0.83 -9.33
C VAL A 64 -0.51 -0.61 -9.92
N GLN A 65 -1.41 -1.60 -9.85
CA GLN A 65 -2.80 -1.42 -10.29
C GLN A 65 -3.54 -0.39 -9.44
N ALA A 66 -3.39 -0.42 -8.11
CA ALA A 66 -3.96 0.57 -7.21
C ALA A 66 -3.44 1.99 -7.52
N ALA A 67 -2.16 2.12 -7.82
CA ALA A 67 -1.54 3.38 -8.21
C ALA A 67 -2.02 3.90 -9.57
N VAL A 68 -2.23 3.02 -10.56
CA VAL A 68 -2.87 3.40 -11.84
C VAL A 68 -4.33 3.80 -11.62
N LEU A 69 -5.08 3.08 -10.78
CA LEU A 69 -6.46 3.44 -10.45
C LEU A 69 -6.55 4.82 -9.77
N ALA A 70 -5.67 5.09 -8.80
CA ALA A 70 -5.57 6.40 -8.16
C ALA A 70 -5.26 7.52 -9.18
N GLN A 71 -4.28 7.29 -10.06
CA GLN A 71 -3.92 8.23 -11.14
C GLN A 71 -5.08 8.44 -12.12
N SER A 72 -5.81 7.38 -12.48
CA SER A 72 -6.96 7.46 -13.39
C SER A 72 -8.10 8.30 -12.80
N ALA A 73 -8.20 8.38 -11.47
CA ALA A 73 -9.13 9.23 -10.76
C ALA A 73 -8.60 10.66 -10.54
N GLY A 74 -7.46 11.02 -11.13
CA GLY A 74 -6.84 12.34 -11.00
C GLY A 74 -6.08 12.56 -9.70
N GLY A 75 -5.82 11.51 -8.93
CA GLY A 75 -5.11 11.57 -7.65
C GLY A 75 -3.84 10.72 -7.64
N TYR A 76 -3.36 10.40 -6.44
CA TYR A 76 -2.21 9.55 -6.19
C TYR A 76 -2.56 8.55 -5.10
N LEU A 77 -1.81 7.44 -4.99
CA LEU A 77 -1.82 6.73 -3.71
C LEU A 77 -1.29 7.68 -2.64
N ALA A 78 -1.95 7.69 -1.47
CA ALA A 78 -1.73 8.71 -0.46
C ALA A 78 -0.28 8.81 0.01
N SER A 79 0.23 10.05 0.08
CA SER A 79 1.43 10.45 0.80
C SER A 79 1.10 10.82 2.24
N ILE A 80 2.11 10.74 3.10
CA ILE A 80 1.99 11.11 4.51
C ILE A 80 3.22 11.93 4.91
N SER A 81 3.02 13.22 5.21
CA SER A 81 4.03 14.19 5.62
C SER A 81 4.09 14.45 7.13
N SER A 82 3.11 13.94 7.90
CA SER A 82 3.00 14.21 9.32
C SER A 82 2.32 13.09 10.11
N ALA A 83 2.50 13.09 11.43
CA ALA A 83 1.85 12.14 12.32
C ALA A 83 0.32 12.36 12.38
N GLU A 84 -0.13 13.61 12.31
CA GLU A 84 -1.55 13.98 12.28
C GLU A 84 -2.23 13.47 11.01
N GLU A 85 -1.58 13.60 9.86
CA GLU A 85 -2.06 13.04 8.60
C GLU A 85 -2.06 11.51 8.64
N ASN A 86 -1.02 10.89 9.19
CA ASN A 86 -0.96 9.43 9.34
C ASN A 86 -2.16 8.91 10.13
N ALA A 87 -2.45 9.53 11.28
CA ALA A 87 -3.57 9.17 12.12
C ALA A 87 -4.91 9.38 11.41
N PHE A 88 -5.06 10.47 10.66
CA PHE A 88 -6.25 10.76 9.86
C PHE A 88 -6.47 9.70 8.76
N VAL A 89 -5.44 9.42 7.95
CA VAL A 89 -5.51 8.45 6.86
C VAL A 89 -5.77 7.05 7.39
N PHE A 90 -5.07 6.64 8.46
CA PHE A 90 -5.29 5.34 9.08
C PHE A 90 -6.72 5.18 9.62
N ALA A 91 -7.29 6.21 10.24
CA ALA A 91 -8.67 6.15 10.76
C ALA A 91 -9.73 5.89 9.69
N MET A 92 -9.45 6.20 8.41
CA MET A 92 -10.35 5.89 7.29
C MET A 92 -10.37 4.40 6.93
N VAL A 93 -9.34 3.66 7.35
CA VAL A 93 -9.11 2.27 6.96
C VAL A 93 -8.87 1.33 8.15
N ASP A 94 -9.06 1.79 9.39
CA ASP A 94 -8.93 1.00 10.63
C ASP A 94 -10.07 -0.03 10.80
N ASP A 95 -10.15 -0.95 9.85
CA ASP A 95 -11.09 -2.06 9.79
C ASP A 95 -10.40 -3.22 9.07
N THR A 96 -10.52 -4.43 9.63
CA THR A 96 -9.90 -5.64 9.07
C THR A 96 -10.29 -5.94 7.63
N ASP A 97 -11.44 -5.46 7.15
CA ASP A 97 -11.88 -5.61 5.76
C ASP A 97 -10.93 -4.94 4.74
N PHE A 98 -10.11 -3.99 5.18
CA PHE A 98 -9.12 -3.30 4.36
C PHE A 98 -7.76 -4.00 4.31
N PHE A 99 -7.55 -4.98 5.20
CA PHE A 99 -6.29 -5.70 5.37
C PHE A 99 -6.41 -7.10 4.81
N TRP A 100 -5.28 -7.65 4.36
CA TRP A 100 -5.15 -9.08 4.15
C TRP A 100 -4.33 -9.69 5.28
N GLU A 101 -4.86 -10.76 5.86
CA GLU A 101 -4.18 -11.57 6.87
C GLU A 101 -3.47 -12.75 6.21
N PHE A 102 -2.18 -12.91 6.51
CA PHE A 102 -1.40 -14.08 6.10
C PHE A 102 -2.02 -15.35 6.71
N PRO A 103 -2.16 -16.45 5.93
CA PRO A 103 -2.73 -17.68 6.44
C PRO A 103 -1.81 -18.34 7.47
N THR A 104 -2.40 -19.03 8.45
CA THR A 104 -1.67 -19.70 9.55
C THR A 104 -0.70 -20.80 9.12
N ASP A 105 -0.85 -21.33 7.91
CA ASP A 105 -0.03 -22.41 7.32
C ASP A 105 0.91 -21.90 6.22
N TYR A 106 1.20 -20.60 6.19
CA TYR A 106 2.13 -19.99 5.26
C TYR A 106 3.57 -20.55 5.49
N THR A 107 4.12 -21.25 4.49
CA THR A 107 5.48 -21.85 4.50
C THR A 107 6.24 -21.40 3.26
N PRO A 108 7.53 -20.97 3.32
CA PRO A 108 8.64 -21.44 4.18
C PRO A 108 9.08 -20.48 5.30
N ASP A 109 8.39 -19.36 5.50
CA ASP A 109 8.73 -18.35 6.50
C ASP A 109 7.55 -18.23 7.47
N PRO A 110 7.69 -18.54 8.77
CA PRO A 110 6.59 -18.61 9.71
C PRO A 110 6.09 -17.19 10.04
N HIS A 111 5.39 -16.58 9.09
CA HIS A 111 4.51 -15.43 9.34
C HIS A 111 3.25 -15.98 9.97
N TYR A 112 2.89 -15.51 11.16
CA TYR A 112 1.66 -15.91 11.80
C TYR A 112 0.69 -14.75 11.72
N ASN A 113 -0.40 -14.85 10.95
CA ASN A 113 -1.52 -13.88 10.93
C ASN A 113 -1.09 -12.41 10.80
N ILE A 114 -0.01 -12.12 10.07
CA ILE A 114 0.40 -10.74 9.80
C ILE A 114 -0.64 -10.10 8.89
N MET A 115 -1.03 -8.87 9.20
CA MET A 115 -1.92 -8.07 8.38
C MET A 115 -1.13 -7.06 7.57
N ILE A 116 -1.42 -6.98 6.27
CA ILE A 116 -0.80 -6.00 5.35
C ILE A 116 -1.84 -5.24 4.53
N GLY A 117 -1.45 -4.04 4.11
CA GLY A 117 -2.29 -3.08 3.43
C GLY A 117 -3.19 -2.31 4.40
N PRO A 118 -4.03 -1.37 3.96
CA PRO A 118 -4.11 -0.81 2.62
C PRO A 118 -2.81 -0.22 2.10
N PHE A 119 -2.70 -0.17 0.77
CA PHE A 119 -1.56 0.46 0.12
C PHE A 119 -1.53 1.98 0.29
N LEU A 120 -0.31 2.49 0.41
CA LEU A 120 0.07 3.90 0.42
C LEU A 120 1.03 4.20 -0.75
N GLY A 121 1.25 5.47 -1.05
CA GLY A 121 1.96 5.92 -2.25
C GLY A 121 3.47 5.90 -2.19
N GLY A 122 4.07 5.33 -1.14
CA GLY A 122 5.52 5.25 -1.02
C GLY A 122 6.08 4.14 -1.89
N THR A 123 7.18 4.42 -2.57
CA THR A 123 7.92 3.41 -3.32
C THR A 123 9.41 3.72 -3.33
N LYS A 124 10.22 2.69 -3.49
CA LYS A 124 11.65 2.80 -3.58
C LYS A 124 12.11 2.70 -5.03
N VAL A 125 12.76 3.75 -5.53
CA VAL A 125 13.09 3.92 -6.96
C VAL A 125 14.58 3.75 -7.29
N ASP A 126 15.45 3.68 -6.28
CA ASP A 126 16.90 3.59 -6.47
C ASP A 126 17.41 2.16 -6.72
N GLY A 127 16.54 1.16 -6.54
CA GLY A 127 16.87 -0.27 -6.65
C GLY A 127 17.93 -0.73 -5.64
N SER A 128 18.22 0.06 -4.60
CA SER A 128 19.20 -0.28 -3.57
C SER A 128 18.63 -1.31 -2.60
N ASP A 129 19.48 -2.11 -1.98
CA ASP A 129 19.10 -2.98 -0.87
C ASP A 129 19.22 -2.25 0.50
N VAL A 130 19.51 -0.94 0.51
CA VAL A 130 19.63 -0.13 1.75
C VAL A 130 18.23 0.23 2.23
N SER A 131 17.72 -0.44 3.25
CA SER A 131 16.28 -0.50 3.51
C SER A 131 15.62 0.86 3.77
N ASP A 132 16.29 1.78 4.46
CA ASP A 132 15.77 3.06 4.94
C ASP A 132 16.04 4.25 4.01
N GLU A 133 16.71 4.04 2.88
CA GLU A 133 17.02 5.07 1.89
C GLU A 133 16.24 4.85 0.57
N GLY A 134 16.12 5.91 -0.23
CA GLY A 134 15.59 5.80 -1.60
C GLY A 134 14.06 5.77 -1.76
N TRP A 135 13.32 5.91 -0.66
CA TRP A 135 11.86 6.05 -0.67
C TRP A 135 11.42 7.42 -1.19
N VAL A 136 10.41 7.42 -2.05
CA VAL A 136 9.76 8.60 -2.61
C VAL A 136 8.24 8.42 -2.59
N TRP A 137 7.52 9.53 -2.52
CA TRP A 137 6.07 9.54 -2.72
C TRP A 137 5.72 9.65 -4.21
N LEU A 138 4.70 8.91 -4.65
CA LEU A 138 4.17 9.03 -6.02
C LEU A 138 3.64 10.43 -6.35
N SER A 139 3.16 11.17 -5.34
CA SER A 139 2.75 12.57 -5.45
C SER A 139 3.92 13.53 -5.75
N GLY A 140 5.17 13.09 -5.55
CA GLY A 140 6.37 13.92 -5.68
C GLY A 140 6.68 14.77 -4.45
N GLU A 141 5.90 14.61 -3.37
CA GLU A 141 6.12 15.32 -2.12
C GLU A 141 7.41 14.90 -1.41
N PRO A 142 8.03 15.76 -0.58
CA PRO A 142 9.24 15.41 0.15
C PRO A 142 9.01 14.23 1.12
N TRP A 143 9.97 13.31 1.14
CA TRP A 143 10.01 12.23 2.14
C TRP A 143 10.50 12.75 3.50
N ALA A 144 9.61 13.42 4.26
CA ALA A 144 9.97 14.14 5.49
C ALA A 144 9.49 13.47 6.79
N TYR A 145 8.60 12.49 6.70
CA TYR A 145 8.02 11.78 7.83
C TYR A 145 8.06 10.27 7.58
N THR A 146 8.32 9.51 8.64
CA THR A 146 8.26 8.05 8.62
C THR A 146 7.51 7.50 9.82
N ASN A 147 6.77 6.42 9.60
CA ASN A 147 6.09 5.68 10.67
C ASN A 147 6.20 4.17 10.46
N TRP A 148 7.40 3.69 10.12
CA TRP A 148 7.64 2.28 9.89
C TRP A 148 7.31 1.41 11.10
N ALA A 149 6.83 0.20 10.84
CA ALA A 149 6.57 -0.78 11.89
C ALA A 149 7.86 -1.14 12.62
N VAL A 150 7.72 -1.41 13.91
CA VAL A 150 8.80 -1.84 14.79
C VAL A 150 8.39 -3.13 15.45
N ASN A 151 9.37 -3.98 15.74
CA ASN A 151 9.14 -5.24 16.41
C ASN A 151 8.67 -5.01 17.85
N LEU A 152 7.48 -5.52 18.20
CA LEU A 152 6.92 -5.37 19.55
C LEU A 152 7.06 -6.66 20.38
N ASP A 153 6.93 -7.83 19.74
CA ASP A 153 6.93 -9.17 20.38
C ASP A 153 6.11 -9.21 21.70
N ASP A 154 4.95 -8.56 21.69
CA ASP A 154 4.12 -8.34 22.89
C ASP A 154 3.09 -9.46 23.12
N GLY A 155 2.95 -10.38 22.16
CA GLY A 155 1.99 -11.48 22.17
C GLY A 155 0.53 -11.06 21.99
N VAL A 156 0.27 -9.78 21.70
CA VAL A 156 -1.07 -9.18 21.56
C VAL A 156 -1.23 -8.60 20.16
N ILE A 157 -0.51 -7.53 19.90
CA ILE A 157 -0.44 -6.80 18.62
C ILE A 157 0.59 -7.46 17.72
N ASP A 158 1.68 -7.97 18.30
CA ASP A 158 2.75 -8.67 17.63
C ASP A 158 2.92 -10.06 18.25
N ARG A 159 2.43 -11.06 17.52
CA ARG A 159 2.47 -12.49 17.87
C ARG A 159 3.49 -13.24 17.02
N ASP A 160 4.14 -12.55 16.09
CA ASP A 160 5.16 -13.12 15.24
C ASP A 160 6.52 -13.00 15.95
N PRO A 161 7.21 -14.13 16.20
CA PRO A 161 8.48 -14.11 16.92
C PRO A 161 9.65 -13.57 16.08
N ARG A 162 9.43 -13.20 14.82
CA ARG A 162 10.46 -12.66 13.92
C ARG A 162 10.56 -11.14 14.07
N PRO A 163 11.73 -10.53 13.80
CA PRO A 163 11.87 -9.08 13.79
C PRO A 163 10.97 -8.44 12.72
N ASN A 164 9.95 -7.71 13.15
CA ASN A 164 9.04 -6.95 12.30
C ASN A 164 9.45 -5.47 12.16
N ASP A 165 10.73 -5.16 12.35
CA ASP A 165 11.27 -3.81 12.09
C ASP A 165 11.25 -3.52 10.58
N GLN A 166 10.73 -2.35 10.21
CA GLN A 166 10.61 -1.91 8.83
C GLN A 166 11.30 -0.55 8.62
N PRO A 167 11.67 -0.21 7.37
CA PRO A 167 11.79 -1.12 6.25
C PRO A 167 12.97 -2.07 6.50
N ASN A 168 12.83 -3.35 6.19
CA ASN A 168 13.93 -4.31 6.31
C ASN A 168 14.64 -4.63 4.99
N GLY A 169 14.16 -4.07 3.88
CA GLY A 169 14.87 -3.99 2.60
C GLY A 169 15.26 -5.33 2.02
N ARG A 170 14.51 -6.40 2.30
CA ARG A 170 14.83 -7.72 1.76
C ARG A 170 14.41 -7.79 0.30
N GLY A 171 15.39 -7.76 -0.60
CA GLY A 171 15.17 -7.96 -2.03
C GLY A 171 14.31 -6.86 -2.64
N ARG A 172 13.26 -7.23 -3.39
CA ARG A 172 12.40 -6.26 -4.10
C ARG A 172 11.25 -5.71 -3.23
N GLN A 173 11.46 -5.53 -1.93
CA GLN A 173 10.53 -4.81 -1.07
C GLN A 173 10.66 -3.31 -1.32
N ASN A 174 9.80 -2.78 -2.18
CA ASN A 174 9.96 -1.44 -2.76
C ASN A 174 8.62 -0.70 -2.91
N ILE A 175 7.58 -1.19 -2.26
CA ILE A 175 6.25 -0.55 -2.15
C ILE A 175 5.82 -0.59 -0.69
N MET A 176 4.76 0.13 -0.32
CA MET A 176 4.30 0.15 1.07
C MET A 176 2.78 0.17 1.27
N GLY A 177 2.40 -0.07 2.51
CA GLY A 177 1.07 0.15 3.05
C GLY A 177 1.10 0.07 4.58
N PHE A 178 -0.07 0.17 5.21
CA PHE A 178 -0.21 -0.05 6.65
C PHE A 178 -0.03 -1.52 7.02
N GLY A 179 0.50 -1.83 8.21
CA GLY A 179 0.52 -3.18 8.75
C GLY A 179 1.87 -3.64 9.29
N GLU A 180 2.22 -4.89 8.95
CA GLU A 180 3.32 -5.73 9.48
C GLU A 180 3.13 -6.22 10.92
N LEU A 181 1.90 -6.16 11.43
CA LEU A 181 1.52 -6.67 12.76
C LEU A 181 0.23 -7.51 12.67
N ASN A 182 -0.18 -8.14 13.76
CA ASN A 182 -1.29 -9.10 13.80
C ASN A 182 -2.70 -8.49 13.88
N GLN A 183 -2.80 -7.20 13.60
CA GLN A 183 -4.03 -6.41 13.58
C GLN A 183 -3.80 -5.15 12.74
N PRO A 184 -4.86 -4.41 12.36
CA PRO A 184 -4.71 -3.09 11.78
C PRO A 184 -3.88 -2.17 12.68
N VAL A 185 -2.86 -1.54 12.11
CA VAL A 185 -1.95 -0.63 12.83
C VAL A 185 -1.59 0.57 11.95
N PRO A 186 -1.36 1.76 12.56
CA PRO A 186 -1.03 2.98 11.82
C PRO A 186 0.42 3.01 11.31
N THR A 187 1.21 1.99 11.58
CA THR A 187 2.61 1.87 11.13
C THR A 187 2.71 1.25 9.75
N TRP A 188 3.83 1.46 9.07
CA TRP A 188 4.03 1.07 7.68
C TRP A 188 4.90 -0.16 7.53
N GLY A 189 4.59 -1.00 6.54
CA GLY A 189 5.46 -2.08 6.06
C GLY A 189 6.02 -1.83 4.67
N ASP A 190 7.22 -2.36 4.39
CA ASP A 190 7.74 -2.46 3.02
C ASP A 190 7.42 -3.84 2.42
N TYR A 191 6.71 -3.84 1.31
CA TYR A 191 6.23 -5.06 0.66
C TYR A 191 6.92 -5.28 -0.67
N PHE A 192 6.97 -6.54 -1.09
CA PHE A 192 7.43 -6.86 -2.45
C PHE A 192 6.47 -6.26 -3.47
N ALA A 193 6.98 -5.63 -4.54
CA ALA A 193 6.13 -5.27 -5.70
C ALA A 193 5.40 -6.47 -6.34
N GLY A 194 5.80 -7.70 -5.95
CA GLY A 194 5.15 -8.97 -6.25
C GLY A 194 3.82 -9.21 -5.54
N VAL A 195 3.54 -8.52 -4.44
CA VAL A 195 2.35 -8.74 -3.61
C VAL A 195 1.07 -8.33 -4.35
N ALA A 196 0.00 -9.10 -4.17
CA ALA A 196 -1.34 -8.83 -4.69
C ALA A 196 -1.44 -8.71 -6.22
N GLN A 197 -0.54 -9.35 -6.96
CA GLN A 197 -0.61 -9.43 -8.42
C GLN A 197 -1.84 -10.24 -8.87
N TYR A 198 -2.77 -9.57 -9.55
CA TYR A 198 -3.88 -10.21 -10.27
C TYR A 198 -3.33 -11.18 -11.33
N GLU A 199 -3.97 -12.35 -11.50
CA GLU A 199 -3.60 -13.48 -12.41
C GLU A 199 -2.31 -14.24 -12.08
N ASN A 200 -1.27 -13.59 -11.58
CA ASN A 200 -0.01 -14.21 -11.18
C ASN A 200 0.21 -13.99 -9.69
N MET A 201 -0.44 -14.79 -8.83
CA MET A 201 -0.23 -14.75 -7.38
C MET A 201 1.23 -15.13 -7.03
N GLY A 202 2.15 -14.17 -7.14
CA GLY A 202 3.53 -14.31 -6.70
C GLY A 202 3.57 -14.61 -5.20
N MET A 203 4.63 -15.28 -4.74
CA MET A 203 4.88 -15.49 -3.31
C MET A 203 5.43 -14.21 -2.65
N PRO A 204 5.01 -13.83 -1.43
CA PRO A 204 3.88 -14.40 -0.68
C PRO A 204 2.56 -14.19 -1.42
N MET A 205 1.77 -15.27 -1.51
CA MET A 205 0.41 -15.25 -2.06
C MET A 205 -0.46 -14.33 -1.20
N GLY A 206 -0.40 -13.04 -1.48
CA GLY A 206 -1.09 -12.01 -0.72
C GLY A 206 -2.19 -11.34 -1.51
N TYR A 207 -3.19 -10.88 -0.80
CA TYR A 207 -4.17 -9.93 -1.30
C TYR A 207 -3.85 -8.58 -0.65
N ALA A 208 -4.20 -7.48 -1.29
CA ALA A 208 -4.36 -6.21 -0.59
C ALA A 208 -5.83 -5.85 -0.77
N ARG A 209 -6.52 -5.64 0.34
CA ARG A 209 -7.98 -5.42 0.35
C ARG A 209 -8.36 -3.95 0.30
N GLY A 210 -7.39 -3.05 0.17
CA GLY A 210 -7.67 -1.66 -0.09
C GLY A 210 -6.44 -0.81 -0.35
N PHE A 211 -6.72 0.46 -0.63
CA PHE A 211 -5.74 1.51 -0.82
C PHE A 211 -6.39 2.87 -0.53
N VAL A 212 -5.58 3.89 -0.30
CA VAL A 212 -6.07 5.27 -0.09
C VAL A 212 -5.63 6.14 -1.26
N ILE A 213 -6.58 6.83 -1.88
CA ILE A 213 -6.32 7.84 -2.90
C ILE A 213 -6.26 9.21 -2.22
N GLU A 214 -5.34 10.05 -2.68
CA GLU A 214 -5.18 11.45 -2.29
C GLU A 214 -5.30 12.39 -3.51
N TRP A 215 -5.84 13.59 -3.29
CA TRP A 215 -5.86 14.69 -4.26
C TRP A 215 -5.45 16.02 -3.60
N ASP A 216 -4.73 16.86 -4.36
CA ASP A 216 -4.35 18.23 -3.98
C ASP A 216 -5.56 19.20 -3.96
N ALA A 217 -6.65 18.83 -4.62
CA ALA A 217 -7.89 19.59 -4.72
C ALA A 217 -9.08 18.63 -4.68
N ALA A 218 -10.28 19.16 -4.37
CA ALA A 218 -11.48 18.34 -4.36
C ALA A 218 -11.69 17.70 -5.75
N PRO A 219 -11.84 16.36 -5.84
CA PRO A 219 -12.12 15.70 -7.10
C PRO A 219 -13.49 16.12 -7.64
N GLU A 220 -13.61 16.21 -8.98
CA GLU A 220 -14.85 16.57 -9.69
C GLU A 220 -15.95 15.49 -9.58
#